data_AF-A0A9E3WRN6-F1
#
_entry.id   AF-A0A9E3WRN6-F1
#
_cell.length_a   1.000
_cell.length_b   1.000
_cell.length_c   1.000
_cell.angle_alpha   90.00
_cell.angle_beta   90.00
_cell.angle_gamma   90.00
#
_symmetry.space_group_name_H-M   'P 1'
#
loop_
_entity.id
_entity.type
_entity.pdbx_description
1 polymer ?
#
loop_
_entity_poly.entity_id
_entity_poly.type
_entity_poly.pdbx_seq_one_letter_code
_entity_poly.pdbx_strand_id
1 'polypeptide(L)' 'MSENNSTPKRTKRGVPEGLWQRCPGCSNAIFRKEAERRQNTCPECGYHWYVSAKDRIEQVLDEGT' A
#
# COMPACT_ATOMS: atom_id res chain seq x y z
N MET A 1 27.36 41.92 -18.59
CA MET A 1 27.08 40.55 -18.12
C MET A 1 26.22 40.65 -16.87
N SER A 2 24.99 40.14 -16.90
CA SER A 2 24.22 39.88 -15.67
C SER A 2 23.50 38.56 -15.87
N GLU A 3 23.90 37.57 -15.06
CA GLU A 3 23.58 36.16 -15.22
C GLU A 3 22.13 35.86 -14.82
N ASN A 4 21.39 35.19 -15.71
CA ASN A 4 20.09 34.60 -15.42
C ASN A 4 20.27 33.37 -14.52
N ASN A 5 19.92 33.45 -13.25
CA ASN A 5 19.88 32.28 -12.37
C ASN A 5 18.44 31.76 -12.23
N SER A 6 18.04 30.86 -13.14
CA SER A 6 16.79 30.12 -13.07
C SER A 6 17.02 28.80 -12.33
N THR A 7 16.81 28.79 -11.02
CA THR A 7 16.82 27.54 -10.23
C THR A 7 15.67 26.64 -10.65
N PRO A 8 15.90 25.35 -10.99
CA PRO A 8 14.84 24.45 -11.40
C PRO A 8 13.88 24.20 -10.23
N LYS A 9 12.61 24.58 -10.43
CA LYS A 9 11.53 24.40 -9.45
C LYS A 9 11.25 22.89 -9.32
N ARG A 10 11.78 22.27 -8.26
CA ARG A 10 11.63 20.84 -7.96
C ARG A 10 10.14 20.53 -7.82
N THR A 11 9.58 19.77 -8.76
CA THR A 11 8.18 19.35 -8.72
C THR A 11 7.97 18.50 -7.48
N LYS A 12 7.07 18.95 -6.58
CA LYS A 12 6.67 18.16 -5.41
C LYS A 12 5.92 16.94 -5.94
N ARG A 13 6.61 15.80 -6.03
CA ARG A 13 5.96 14.50 -6.26
C ARG A 13 4.93 14.31 -5.14
N GLY A 14 3.65 14.38 -5.47
CA GLY A 14 2.56 14.26 -4.51
C GLY A 14 2.64 12.91 -3.78
N VAL A 15 2.24 12.88 -2.51
CA VAL A 15 2.12 11.62 -1.77
C VAL A 15 1.05 10.78 -2.46
N PRO A 16 1.33 9.52 -2.83
CA PRO A 16 0.32 8.64 -3.39
C PRO A 16 -0.85 8.45 -2.43
N GLU A 17 -2.08 8.57 -2.93
CA GLU A 17 -3.28 8.24 -2.17
C GLU A 17 -3.34 6.72 -1.88
N GLY A 18 -4.08 6.32 -0.84
CA GLY A 18 -4.34 4.91 -0.55
C GLY A 18 -3.22 4.15 0.18
N LEU A 19 -2.20 4.84 0.69
CA LEU A 19 -1.13 4.21 1.49
C LEU A 19 -1.63 3.62 2.82
N TRP A 20 -2.70 4.19 3.38
CA TRP A 20 -3.26 3.80 4.67
C TRP A 20 -4.72 3.39 4.51
N GLN A 21 -5.14 2.34 5.21
CA GLN A 21 -6.52 1.89 5.29
C GLN A 21 -6.94 1.70 6.74
N ARG A 22 -8.19 2.00 7.07
CA ARG A 22 -8.73 1.77 8.42
C ARG A 22 -9.15 0.31 8.57
N CYS A 23 -8.73 -0.35 9.64
CA CYS A 23 -9.14 -1.72 9.94
C CYS A 23 -10.59 -1.77 10.49
N PRO A 24 -11.51 -2.56 9.90
CA PRO A 24 -12.84 -2.75 10.47
C PRO A 24 -12.84 -3.45 11.84
N GLY A 25 -11.85 -4.30 12.11
CA GLY A 25 -11.76 -5.07 13.36
C GLY A 25 -11.25 -4.26 14.57
N CYS A 26 -10.23 -3.42 14.39
CA CYS A 26 -9.63 -2.66 15.51
C CYS A 26 -9.60 -1.13 15.31
N SER A 27 -10.15 -0.61 14.22
CA SER A 27 -10.15 0.82 13.88
C SER A 27 -8.79 1.49 13.66
N ASN A 28 -7.67 0.79 13.83
CA ASN A 28 -6.34 1.33 13.58
C ASN A 28 -6.12 1.62 12.09
N ALA A 29 -5.30 2.64 11.81
CA ALA A 29 -4.81 2.93 10.47
C ALA A 29 -3.65 1.96 10.15
N ILE A 30 -3.84 1.13 9.14
CA ILE A 30 -2.90 0.10 8.72
C ILE A 30 -2.27 0.51 7.41
N PHE A 31 -0.94 0.42 7.33
CA PHE A 31 -0.22 0.65 6.09
C PHE A 31 -0.56 -0.46 5.09
N ARG A 32 -1.08 -0.10 3.92
CA ARG A 32 -1.68 -1.04 2.97
C ARG A 32 -0.70 -2.12 2.52
N LYS A 33 0.56 -1.74 2.22
CA LYS A 33 1.60 -2.70 1.82
C LYS A 33 1.93 -3.72 2.91
N GLU A 34 1.81 -3.33 4.17
CA GLU A 34 2.06 -4.27 5.29
C GLU A 34 0.91 -5.27 5.41
N ALA A 35 -0.34 -4.83 5.23
CA ALA A 35 -1.47 -5.74 5.14
C ALA A 35 -1.33 -6.71 3.95
N GLU A 36 -0.95 -6.21 2.77
CA GLU A 36 -0.72 -7.01 1.55
C GLU A 36 0.38 -8.07 1.77
N ARG A 37 1.51 -7.69 2.39
CA ARG A 37 2.59 -8.62 2.76
C ARG A 37 2.13 -9.73 3.72
N ARG A 38 1.11 -9.45 4.54
CA ARG A 38 0.45 -10.40 5.44
C ARG A 38 -0.83 -11.01 4.83
N GLN A 39 -0.90 -11.11 3.50
CA GLN A 39 -2.01 -11.74 2.78
C GLN A 39 -3.37 -11.10 3.11
N ASN A 40 -3.37 -9.77 3.23
CA ASN A 40 -4.52 -8.96 3.64
C ASN A 40 -5.07 -9.35 5.03
N THR A 41 -4.18 -9.53 6.00
CA THR A 41 -4.52 -9.79 7.41
C THR A 41 -3.95 -8.70 8.33
N CYS A 42 -4.79 -8.16 9.22
CA CYS A 42 -4.43 -7.04 10.09
C CYS A 42 -3.27 -7.42 11.04
N PRO A 43 -2.18 -6.64 11.09
CA PRO A 43 -1.06 -6.89 12.00
C PRO A 43 -1.43 -6.70 13.46
N GLU A 44 -2.42 -5.85 13.74
CA GLU A 44 -2.81 -5.48 15.11
C GLU A 44 -3.83 -6.45 15.72
N CYS A 45 -4.80 -6.94 14.94
CA CYS A 45 -5.93 -7.72 15.49
C CYS A 45 -6.29 -9.00 14.72
N GLY A 46 -5.59 -9.31 13.62
CA GLY A 46 -5.86 -10.51 12.83
C GLY A 46 -7.12 -10.45 11.94
N TYR A 47 -7.83 -9.32 11.86
CA TYR A 47 -8.95 -9.16 10.91
C TYR A 47 -8.49 -9.43 9.46
N HIS A 48 -9.24 -10.28 8.75
CA HIS A 48 -8.98 -10.59 7.34
C HIS A 48 -9.82 -9.67 6.44
N TRP A 49 -9.16 -8.90 5.58
CA TRP A 49 -9.87 -8.17 4.53
C TRP A 49 -10.26 -9.10 3.38
N TYR A 50 -11.15 -8.62 2.52
CA TYR A 50 -11.50 -9.31 1.30
C TYR A 50 -10.25 -9.58 0.44
N VAL A 51 -10.17 -10.80 -0.07
CA VAL A 51 -9.16 -11.27 -1.02
C VAL A 51 -9.94 -11.89 -2.17
N SER A 52 -9.66 -11.48 -3.41
CA SER A 52 -10.39 -12.05 -4.55
C SER A 52 -10.07 -13.54 -4.70
N ALA A 53 -10.94 -14.28 -5.37
CA ALA A 53 -10.69 -15.70 -5.66
C ALA A 53 -9.34 -15.89 -6.38
N LYS A 54 -9.02 -15.00 -7.33
CA LYS A 54 -7.75 -15.02 -8.05
C LYS A 54 -6.55 -14.82 -7.11
N ASP A 55 -6.56 -13.77 -6.29
CA ASP A 55 -5.46 -13.49 -5.35
C ASP A 55 -5.29 -14.62 -4.33
N ARG A 56 -6.41 -15.26 -3.91
CA ARG A 56 -6.36 -16.39 -2.99
C ARG A 56 -5.68 -17.60 -3.62
N ILE A 57 -5.97 -17.89 -4.89
CA ILE A 57 -5.34 -18.99 -5.62
C ILE A 57 -3.83 -18.75 -5.71
N GLU A 58 -3.41 -17.55 -6.09
CA GLU A 58 -1.99 -17.16 -6.16
C GLU A 58 -1.27 -17.22 -4.81
N GLN A 59 -1.97 -17.02 -3.69
CA GLN A 59 -1.38 -17.12 -2.34
C GLN A 59 -1.16 -18.55 -1.86
N VAL A 60 -1.86 -19.53 -2.44
CA VAL A 60 -1.93 -20.91 -1.93
C VAL A 60 -1.24 -21.89 -2.86
N LEU A 61 -1.25 -21.63 -4.17
CA LEU A 61 -0.60 -22.48 -5.16
C LEU A 61 0.81 -21.98 -5.49
N ASP A 62 1.70 -22.89 -5.81
CA ASP A 62 3.03 -22.55 -6.31
C ASP A 62 2.92 -21.95 -7.73
N GLU A 63 3.79 -21.00 -8.03
CA GLU A 63 3.82 -20.33 -9.33
C GLU A 63 4.10 -21.33 -10.47
N GLY A 64 3.25 -21.32 -11.51
CA GLY A 64 3.41 -22.16 -12.70
C GLY A 64 2.79 -23.57 -12.61
N THR A 65 2.01 -23.84 -11.56
CA THR A 65 1.20 -25.07 -11.42
C THR A 65 -0.14 -24.95 -12.13
#